data_AF-S4W5N3-F1
#
_entry.id   AF-S4W5N3-F1
#
_cell.length_a   1.000
_cell.length_b   1.000
_cell.length_c   1.000
_cell.angle_alpha   90.00
_cell.angle_beta   90.00
_cell.angle_gamma   90.00
#
_symmetry.space_group_name_H-M   'P 1'
#
loop_
_entity.id
_entity.type
_entity.pdbx_description
1 polymer ?
#
loop_
_entity_poly.entity_id
_entity_poly.type
_entity_poly.pdbx_seq_one_letter_code
_entity_poly.pdbx_strand_id
1 'polypeptide(L)'
;MTAGHPRDSAPAARPAIHTSTHTVLYDPEGLIEAELPLDRGPYECLVKAVLAWTGHEALAERDYEQIALQLTGHARAVASHVRRRADHLPKDYGPRALADIVLRESEGRLSVTIEGTVRCVQNRARLLRALYERLDRLDIALMQTR
;
A
#
# COMPACT_ATOMS: atom_id res chain seq x y z
N MET A 1 59.04 -37.99 -22.14
CA MET A 1 58.09 -39.06 -21.76
C MET A 1 57.66 -38.81 -20.32
N THR A 2 56.33 -38.83 -20.07
CA THR A 2 55.61 -38.82 -18.77
C THR A 2 55.81 -37.59 -17.87
N ALA A 3 54.81 -36.97 -17.25
CA ALA A 3 53.35 -37.09 -17.28
C ALA A 3 52.78 -35.81 -16.63
N GLY A 4 51.60 -35.37 -17.06
CA GLY A 4 50.86 -34.29 -16.43
C GLY A 4 49.84 -34.80 -15.41
N HIS A 5 49.13 -33.81 -14.84
CA HIS A 5 47.92 -33.82 -14.00
C HIS A 5 48.12 -33.87 -12.47
N PRO A 6 47.21 -33.28 -11.65
CA PRO A 6 46.30 -32.14 -11.88
C PRO A 6 46.35 -31.07 -10.77
N ARG A 7 45.81 -29.89 -11.08
CA ARG A 7 45.29 -28.97 -10.06
C ARG A 7 43.88 -29.45 -9.67
N ASP A 8 43.74 -29.96 -8.46
CA ASP A 8 42.43 -30.18 -7.86
C ASP A 8 41.77 -28.83 -7.59
N SER A 9 40.85 -28.42 -8.46
CA SER A 9 39.92 -27.33 -8.17
C SER A 9 38.69 -27.92 -7.52
N ALA A 10 38.54 -27.66 -6.21
CA ALA A 10 37.34 -28.00 -5.47
C ALA A 10 36.11 -27.36 -6.14
N PRO A 11 34.98 -28.07 -6.26
CA PRO A 11 33.77 -27.51 -6.85
C PRO A 11 33.23 -26.40 -5.95
N ALA A 12 32.89 -25.25 -6.56
CA ALA A 12 32.23 -24.14 -5.90
C ALA A 12 30.94 -24.63 -5.22
N ALA A 13 30.82 -24.38 -3.92
CA ALA A 13 29.62 -24.69 -3.15
C ALA A 13 28.40 -24.02 -3.80
N ARG A 14 27.38 -24.82 -4.13
CA ARG A 14 26.10 -24.31 -4.63
C ARG A 14 25.48 -23.41 -3.56
N PRO A 15 24.94 -22.23 -3.90
CA PRO A 15 24.27 -21.39 -2.93
C PRO A 15 23.09 -22.15 -2.32
N ALA A 16 23.03 -22.18 -0.98
CA ALA A 16 21.92 -22.77 -0.26
C ALA A 16 20.63 -22.03 -0.65
N ILE A 17 19.65 -22.76 -1.20
CA ILE A 17 18.31 -22.24 -1.42
C ILE A 17 17.71 -22.04 -0.04
N HIS A 18 17.62 -20.79 0.41
CA HIS A 18 16.87 -20.44 1.60
C HIS A 18 15.38 -20.61 1.32
N THR A 19 14.82 -21.76 1.69
CA THR A 19 13.38 -21.97 1.68
C THR A 19 12.78 -21.17 2.83
N SER A 20 12.43 -19.91 2.55
CA SER A 20 11.72 -19.07 3.51
C SER A 20 10.31 -19.64 3.70
N THR A 21 9.99 -20.07 4.91
CA THR A 21 8.63 -20.50 5.29
C THR A 21 7.77 -19.25 5.39
N HIS A 22 7.14 -18.85 4.29
CA HIS A 22 6.18 -17.77 4.26
C HIS A 22 4.78 -18.31 4.56
N THR A 23 4.20 -17.86 5.67
CA THR A 23 2.77 -18.06 5.97
C THR A 23 1.97 -16.94 5.34
N VAL A 24 1.09 -17.26 4.40
CA VAL A 24 0.06 -16.33 3.90
C VAL A 24 -1.05 -16.27 4.94
N LEU A 25 -1.22 -15.13 5.60
CA LEU A 25 -2.33 -14.89 6.51
C LEU A 25 -3.48 -14.27 5.70
N TYR A 26 -4.57 -15.02 5.54
CA TYR A 26 -5.76 -14.55 4.85
C TYR A 26 -6.57 -13.64 5.79
N ASP A 27 -6.60 -12.35 5.50
CA ASP A 27 -7.30 -11.32 6.28
C ASP A 27 -8.30 -10.57 5.38
N PRO A 28 -9.45 -11.17 5.08
CA PRO A 28 -10.42 -10.58 4.16
C PRO A 28 -11.12 -9.35 4.75
N GLU A 29 -11.23 -9.28 6.09
CA GLU A 29 -11.77 -8.12 6.79
C GLU A 29 -10.71 -7.03 7.05
N GLY A 30 -9.43 -7.29 6.77
CA GLY A 30 -8.33 -6.34 6.96
C GLY A 30 -8.09 -5.96 8.44
N LEU A 31 -8.44 -6.85 9.37
CA LEU A 31 -8.41 -6.60 10.81
C LEU A 31 -6.98 -6.50 11.34
N ILE A 32 -6.06 -7.31 10.82
CA ILE A 32 -4.66 -7.34 11.27
C ILE A 32 -3.95 -6.05 10.86
N GLU A 33 -4.16 -5.60 9.62
CA GLU A 33 -3.61 -4.32 9.15
C GLU A 33 -4.23 -3.12 9.88
N ALA A 34 -5.50 -3.22 10.34
CA ALA A 34 -6.19 -2.16 11.08
C ALA A 34 -5.74 -2.00 12.55
N GLU A 35 -5.04 -2.99 13.09
CA GLU A 35 -4.46 -2.95 14.44
C GLU A 35 -3.06 -2.33 14.47
N LEU A 36 -2.32 -2.42 13.37
CA LEU A 36 -0.99 -1.84 13.26
C LEU A 36 -1.08 -0.33 13.04
N PRO A 37 -0.22 0.46 13.71
CA PRO A 37 -0.18 1.89 13.46
C PRO A 37 0.22 2.15 12.00
N LEU A 38 -0.53 3.02 11.32
CA LEU A 38 -0.18 3.48 9.99
C LEU A 38 1.13 4.26 10.05
N ASP A 39 2.18 3.74 9.42
CA ASP A 39 3.41 4.51 9.19
C ASP A 39 3.18 5.57 8.12
N ARG A 40 2.50 6.65 8.50
CA ARG A 40 1.95 7.65 7.57
C ARG A 40 3.03 8.49 6.89
N GLY A 41 4.12 8.78 7.59
CA GLY A 41 5.16 9.73 7.16
C GLY A 41 5.78 9.41 5.80
N PRO A 42 6.32 8.19 5.57
CA PRO A 42 6.91 7.81 4.28
C PRO A 42 5.91 7.91 3.12
N TYR A 43 4.67 7.49 3.34
CA TYR A 43 3.64 7.52 2.30
C TYR A 43 3.13 8.93 2.01
N GLU A 44 3.08 9.83 3.00
CA GLU A 44 2.78 11.25 2.75
C GLU A 44 3.87 11.92 1.91
N CYS A 45 5.14 11.65 2.21
CA CYS A 45 6.27 12.11 1.40
C CYS A 45 6.17 11.59 -0.04
N LEU A 46 5.90 10.29 -0.21
CA LEU A 46 5.73 9.66 -1.51
C LEU A 46 4.55 10.25 -2.29
N VAL A 47 3.38 10.41 -1.65
CA VAL A 47 2.19 11.05 -2.24
C VAL A 47 2.52 12.46 -2.71
N LYS A 48 3.20 13.25 -1.88
CA LYS A 48 3.59 14.61 -2.24
C LYS A 48 4.53 14.63 -3.45
N ALA A 49 5.52 13.73 -3.49
CA ALA A 49 6.45 13.62 -4.61
C ALA A 49 5.74 13.22 -5.92
N VAL A 50 4.92 12.16 -5.87
CA VAL A 50 4.14 11.67 -7.03
C VAL A 50 3.22 12.75 -7.59
N LEU A 51 2.53 13.49 -6.72
CA LEU A 51 1.62 14.56 -7.14
C LEU A 51 2.35 15.78 -7.73
N ALA A 52 3.64 15.94 -7.43
CA ALA A 52 4.47 17.00 -7.97
C ALA A 52 5.12 16.66 -9.32
N TRP A 53 5.03 15.41 -9.79
CA TRP A 53 5.61 15.02 -11.09
C TRP A 53 4.97 15.76 -12.27
N THR A 54 5.81 16.43 -13.05
CA THR A 54 5.45 17.24 -14.22
C THR A 54 6.06 16.68 -15.51
N GLY A 55 5.73 15.45 -15.88
CA GLY A 55 5.90 14.88 -17.24
C GLY A 55 7.31 14.81 -17.86
N HIS A 56 8.34 15.42 -17.27
CA HIS A 56 9.69 15.53 -17.84
C HIS A 56 10.63 14.41 -17.39
N GLU A 57 10.29 13.67 -16.34
CA GLU A 57 11.06 12.51 -15.87
C GLU A 57 10.20 11.25 -15.96
N ALA A 58 10.46 10.44 -16.99
CA ALA A 58 9.84 9.14 -17.17
C ALA A 58 10.68 8.08 -16.43
N LEU A 59 10.13 7.49 -15.36
CA LEU A 59 10.65 6.26 -14.78
C LEU A 59 10.37 5.08 -15.73
N ALA A 60 11.02 3.95 -15.50
CA ALA A 60 10.65 2.72 -16.19
C ALA A 60 9.22 2.32 -15.79
N GLU A 61 8.50 1.68 -16.72
CA GLU A 61 7.11 1.22 -16.49
C GLU A 61 6.98 0.38 -15.21
N ARG A 62 7.96 -0.51 -14.97
CA ARG A 62 8.03 -1.36 -13.77
C ARG A 62 8.14 -0.56 -12.47
N ASP A 63 8.82 0.58 -12.49
CA ASP A 63 8.94 1.43 -11.30
C ASP A 63 7.60 2.09 -10.99
N TYR A 64 6.86 2.54 -12.02
CA TYR A 64 5.50 3.05 -11.83
C TYR A 64 4.55 1.97 -11.30
N GLU A 65 4.62 0.75 -11.83
CA GLU A 65 3.83 -0.39 -11.32
C GLU A 65 4.14 -0.63 -9.83
N GLN A 66 5.42 -0.65 -9.46
CA GLN A 66 5.83 -0.91 -8.10
C GLN A 66 5.35 0.17 -7.13
N ILE A 67 5.46 1.45 -7.52
CA ILE A 67 4.96 2.56 -6.70
C ILE A 67 3.43 2.49 -6.60
N ALA A 68 2.72 2.17 -7.69
CA ALA A 68 1.28 1.99 -7.66
C ALA A 68 0.85 0.83 -6.74
N LEU A 69 1.60 -0.29 -6.73
CA LEU A 69 1.38 -1.42 -5.82
C LEU A 69 1.54 -1.00 -4.37
N GLN A 70 2.63 -0.29 -4.04
CA GLN A 70 2.87 0.21 -2.68
C GLN A 70 1.77 1.15 -2.21
N LEU A 71 1.38 2.12 -3.04
CA LEU A 71 0.28 3.05 -2.72
C LEU A 71 -1.07 2.32 -2.59
N THR A 72 -1.29 1.26 -3.38
CA THR A 72 -2.53 0.46 -3.32
C THR A 72 -2.61 -0.34 -2.02
N GLY A 73 -1.53 -1.02 -1.63
CA GLY A 73 -1.46 -1.75 -0.37
C GLY A 73 -1.73 -0.83 0.82
N HIS A 74 -1.03 0.31 0.87
CA HIS A 74 -1.23 1.27 1.95
C HIS A 74 -2.62 1.90 1.97
N ALA A 75 -3.19 2.22 0.80
CA ALA A 75 -4.56 2.71 0.73
C ALA A 75 -5.59 1.71 1.26
N ARG A 76 -5.37 0.41 1.10
CA ARG A 76 -6.23 -0.63 1.72
C ARG A 76 -6.12 -0.61 3.24
N ALA A 77 -4.91 -0.55 3.79
CA ALA A 77 -4.71 -0.41 5.23
C ALA A 77 -5.41 0.84 5.80
N VAL A 78 -5.30 1.99 5.12
CA VAL A 78 -6.00 3.22 5.53
C VAL A 78 -7.52 3.07 5.42
N ALA A 79 -8.03 2.41 4.37
CA ALA A 79 -9.46 2.15 4.23
C ALA A 79 -10.01 1.29 5.39
N SER A 80 -9.27 0.26 5.82
CA SER A 80 -9.64 -0.55 7.00
C SER A 80 -9.68 0.30 8.27
N HIS A 81 -8.73 1.22 8.45
CA HIS A 81 -8.77 2.18 9.56
C HIS A 81 -10.00 3.09 9.48
N VAL A 82 -10.31 3.67 8.32
CA VAL A 82 -11.48 4.52 8.10
C VAL A 82 -12.77 3.76 8.44
N ARG A 83 -12.91 2.51 7.95
CA ARG A 83 -14.04 1.61 8.28
C ARG A 83 -14.18 1.48 9.79
N ARG A 84 -13.10 1.10 10.47
CA ARG A 84 -13.09 0.93 11.92
C ARG A 84 -13.51 2.19 12.66
N ARG A 85 -13.01 3.38 12.30
CA ARG A 85 -13.40 4.64 12.96
C ARG A 85 -14.88 4.97 12.71
N ALA A 86 -15.35 4.76 11.49
CA ALA A 86 -16.75 4.97 11.13
C ALA A 86 -17.69 4.05 11.93
N ASP A 87 -17.29 2.81 12.20
CA ASP A 87 -18.09 1.85 12.97
C ASP A 87 -18.29 2.23 14.45
N HIS A 88 -17.43 3.09 15.00
CA HIS A 88 -17.59 3.64 16.35
C HIS A 88 -18.58 4.80 16.43
N LEU A 89 -19.07 5.32 15.29
CA LEU A 89 -20.04 6.40 15.24
C LEU A 89 -21.48 5.86 15.12
N PRO A 90 -22.51 6.61 15.59
CA PRO A 90 -23.91 6.22 15.39
C PRO A 90 -24.26 6.06 13.89
N LYS A 91 -25.18 5.13 13.58
CA LYS A 91 -25.56 4.80 12.20
C LYS A 91 -26.10 6.00 11.41
N ASP A 92 -26.86 6.88 12.08
CA ASP A 92 -27.49 8.04 11.46
C ASP A 92 -26.58 9.29 11.45
N TYR A 93 -25.30 9.13 11.81
CA TYR A 93 -24.37 10.25 11.90
C TYR A 93 -23.75 10.56 10.53
N GLY A 94 -23.90 11.80 10.07
CA GLY A 94 -23.44 12.25 8.74
C GLY A 94 -21.99 11.89 8.40
N PRO A 95 -21.01 12.08 9.30
CA PRO A 95 -19.63 11.66 9.08
C PRO A 95 -19.45 10.16 8.79
N ARG A 96 -20.25 9.29 9.41
CA ARG A 96 -20.25 7.85 9.15
C ARG A 96 -20.78 7.55 7.75
N ALA A 97 -21.93 8.10 7.39
CA ALA A 97 -22.51 7.91 6.06
C ALA A 97 -21.56 8.35 4.93
N LEU A 98 -20.86 9.47 5.12
CA LEU A 98 -19.84 9.92 4.17
C LEU A 98 -18.62 8.98 4.11
N ALA A 99 -18.21 8.38 5.23
CA ALA A 99 -17.14 7.39 5.23
C ALA A 99 -17.53 6.14 4.44
N ASP A 100 -18.77 5.66 4.57
CA ASP A 100 -19.26 4.49 3.83
C ASP A 100 -19.24 4.69 2.32
N ILE A 101 -19.64 5.88 1.85
CA ILE A 101 -19.57 6.26 0.43
C ILE A 101 -18.13 6.27 -0.05
N VAL A 102 -17.24 6.97 0.67
CA VAL A 102 -15.82 7.05 0.31
C VAL A 102 -15.17 5.67 0.26
N LEU A 103 -15.50 4.77 1.19
CA LEU A 103 -14.96 3.42 1.23
C LEU A 103 -15.40 2.59 0.02
N ARG A 104 -16.69 2.67 -0.37
CA ARG A 104 -17.20 1.98 -1.56
C ARG A 104 -16.53 2.49 -2.84
N GLU A 105 -16.38 3.81 -2.98
CA GLU A 105 -15.67 4.39 -4.12
C GLU A 105 -14.19 4.00 -4.15
N SER A 106 -13.55 3.97 -2.97
CA SER A 106 -12.15 3.59 -2.83
C SER A 106 -11.94 2.14 -3.24
N GLU A 107 -12.78 1.22 -2.79
CA GLU A 107 -12.74 -0.19 -3.18
C GLU A 107 -12.88 -0.37 -4.70
N GLY A 108 -13.84 0.30 -5.32
CA GLY A 108 -14.01 0.28 -6.78
C GLY A 108 -12.75 0.78 -7.50
N ARG A 109 -12.14 1.87 -7.02
CA ARG A 109 -10.89 2.38 -7.60
C ARG A 109 -9.73 1.41 -7.38
N LEU A 110 -9.56 0.87 -6.17
CA LEU A 110 -8.45 -0.05 -5.80
C LEU A 110 -8.55 -1.42 -6.47
N SER A 111 -9.72 -1.77 -7.00
CA SER A 111 -9.94 -3.00 -7.77
C SER A 111 -9.51 -2.87 -9.23
N VAL A 112 -9.32 -1.65 -9.74
CA VAL A 112 -8.80 -1.42 -11.10
C VAL A 112 -7.37 -1.91 -11.22
N THR A 113 -7.08 -2.65 -12.29
CA THR A 113 -5.73 -3.14 -12.63
C THR A 113 -4.70 -2.01 -12.62
N ILE A 114 -3.51 -2.31 -12.10
CA ILE A 114 -2.41 -1.36 -12.06
C ILE A 114 -1.77 -1.27 -13.44
N GLU A 115 -1.54 -0.03 -13.90
CA GLU A 115 -0.81 0.29 -15.13
C GLU A 115 0.50 0.98 -14.75
N GLY A 116 1.59 0.69 -15.45
CA GLY A 116 2.89 1.34 -15.23
C GLY A 116 2.98 2.77 -15.79
N THR A 117 2.02 3.62 -15.43
CA THR A 117 1.93 5.01 -15.90
C THR A 117 1.92 6.01 -14.75
N VAL A 118 2.52 7.19 -14.98
CA VAL A 118 2.44 8.35 -14.06
C VAL A 118 1.00 8.62 -13.64
N ARG A 119 0.06 8.56 -14.60
CA ARG A 119 -1.37 8.79 -14.35
C ARG A 119 -1.95 7.79 -13.36
N CYS A 120 -1.61 6.50 -13.49
CA CYS A 120 -2.07 5.47 -12.55
C CYS A 120 -1.55 5.75 -11.13
N VAL A 121 -0.24 6.01 -11.00
CA VAL A 121 0.39 6.32 -9.71
C VAL A 121 -0.22 7.58 -9.08
N GLN A 122 -0.42 8.65 -9.85
CA GLN A 122 -1.05 9.88 -9.38
C GLN A 122 -2.50 9.66 -8.94
N ASN A 123 -3.27 8.81 -9.65
CA ASN A 123 -4.62 8.47 -9.24
C ASN A 123 -4.63 7.72 -7.90
N ARG A 124 -3.67 6.81 -7.67
CA ARG A 124 -3.48 6.13 -6.38
C ARG A 124 -3.09 7.12 -5.27
N ALA A 125 -2.18 8.05 -5.55
CA ALA A 125 -1.77 9.07 -4.60
C ALA A 125 -2.92 10.01 -4.19
N ARG A 126 -3.75 10.44 -5.15
CA ARG A 126 -4.95 11.25 -4.87
C ARG A 126 -5.95 10.49 -4.00
N LEU A 127 -6.15 9.20 -4.29
CA LEU A 127 -7.03 8.35 -3.50
C LEU A 127 -6.53 8.20 -2.05
N LEU A 128 -5.25 7.90 -1.87
CA LEU A 128 -4.65 7.77 -0.54
C LEU A 128 -4.75 9.07 0.26
N ARG A 129 -4.50 10.23 -0.38
CA ARG A 129 -4.69 11.54 0.25
C ARG A 129 -6.13 11.74 0.72
N ALA A 130 -7.12 11.42 -0.11
CA ALA A 130 -8.53 11.56 0.26
C ALA A 130 -8.92 10.63 1.42
N LEU A 131 -8.35 9.43 1.48
CA LEU A 131 -8.55 8.49 2.59
C LEU A 131 -7.95 9.02 3.90
N TYR A 132 -6.74 9.59 3.87
CA TYR A 132 -6.16 10.24 5.05
C TYR A 132 -7.00 11.42 5.54
N GLU A 133 -7.41 12.30 4.63
CA GLU A 133 -8.29 13.44 4.98
C GLU A 133 -9.61 12.96 5.60
N ARG A 134 -10.14 11.82 5.15
CA ARG A 134 -11.34 11.21 5.74
C ARG A 134 -11.06 10.64 7.12
N LEU A 135 -9.94 9.95 7.32
CA LEU A 135 -9.53 9.40 8.61
C LEU A 135 -9.39 10.51 9.65
N ASP A 136 -8.69 11.60 9.30
CA ASP A 136 -8.48 12.76 10.17
C ASP A 136 -9.82 13.38 10.62
N ARG A 137 -10.78 13.51 9.69
CA ARG A 137 -12.13 14.03 10.01
C ARG A 137 -12.92 13.10 10.93
N LEU A 138 -12.79 11.79 10.77
CA LEU A 138 -13.45 10.82 11.65
C LEU A 138 -12.84 10.84 13.05
N ASP A 139 -11.52 10.97 13.16
CA ASP A 139 -10.86 11.10 14.45
C ASP A 139 -11.32 12.36 15.19
N ILE A 140 -11.45 13.50 14.49
CA ILE A 140 -12.04 14.73 15.05
C ILE A 140 -13.50 14.50 15.50
N ALA A 141 -14.32 13.85 14.66
CA ALA A 141 -15.72 13.59 14.98
C ALA A 141 -15.89 12.66 16.21
N LEU A 142 -15.02 11.66 16.35
CA LEU A 142 -14.98 10.77 17.51
C LEU A 142 -14.58 11.50 18.79
N MET A 143 -13.65 12.47 18.70
CA MET A 143 -13.31 13.32 19.85
C MET A 143 -14.49 14.20 20.30
N GLN A 144 -15.36 14.60 19.37
CA GLN A 144 -16.54 15.44 19.67
C GLN A 144 -17.75 14.64 20.19
N THR A 145 -17.78 13.32 19.97
CA THR A 145 -18.88 12.44 20.40
C THR A 145 -18.63 11.81 21.78
N ARG A 146 -17.40 11.94 22.32
CA ARG A 146 -17.05 11.57 23.70
C ARG A 146 -17.37 12.68 24.67
#